data_AF-A0A848ZSM6-F1
#
_entry.id   AF-A0A848ZSM6-F1
#
_cell.length_a   1.000
_cell.length_b   1.000
_cell.length_c   1.000
_cell.angle_alpha   90.00
_cell.angle_beta   90.00
_cell.angle_gamma   90.00
#
_symmetry.space_group_name_H-M   'P 1'
#
loop_
_entity.id
_entity.type
_entity.pdbx_description
1 polymer ?
#
loop_
_entity_poly.entity_id
_entity_poly.type
_entity_poly.pdbx_seq_one_letter_code
_entity_poly.pdbx_strand_id
1 'polypeptide(L)'
;IVVSNYEIATHFENKGHKVHPMNHGGNWKFDFGHLKYVNAIHTSSFPDGSYGGQPGGFILSSEEKNVYIAGDTALTMDMKLIPLSFTLDLAVLPIGDNFTMGVDDAITASDFVGCSRVLGYHYDTFGFIVIDHEEAIKKFKEANKELILLEIGKSLTV
;
A
#
# COMPACT_ATOMS: atom_id res chain seq x y z
N ILE A 1 -15.70 -10.22 -4.57
CA ILE A 1 -14.83 -10.54 -5.72
C ILE A 1 -13.40 -10.34 -5.26
N VAL A 2 -12.46 -11.24 -5.61
CA VAL A 2 -11.04 -11.08 -5.29
C VAL A 2 -10.36 -10.38 -6.45
N VAL A 3 -9.74 -9.23 -6.19
CA VAL A 3 -8.94 -8.50 -7.17
C VAL A 3 -7.48 -8.61 -6.74
N SER A 4 -6.63 -9.21 -7.57
CA SER A 4 -5.22 -9.43 -7.25
C SER A 4 -4.43 -9.73 -8.52
N ASN A 5 -3.14 -10.06 -8.39
CA ASN A 5 -2.36 -10.57 -9.50
C ASN A 5 -2.95 -11.90 -10.03
N TYR A 6 -2.56 -12.29 -11.24
CA TYR A 6 -3.10 -13.48 -11.91
C TYR A 6 -2.98 -14.76 -11.08
N GLU A 7 -1.82 -14.99 -10.46
CA GLU A 7 -1.54 -16.20 -9.67
C GLU A 7 -2.42 -16.29 -8.42
N ILE A 8 -2.54 -15.20 -7.67
CA ILE A 8 -3.40 -15.14 -6.48
C ILE A 8 -4.87 -15.26 -6.87
N ALA A 9 -5.30 -14.56 -7.92
CA ALA A 9 -6.67 -14.66 -8.41
C ALA A 9 -7.00 -16.10 -8.82
N THR A 10 -6.13 -16.77 -9.58
CA THR A 10 -6.31 -18.17 -9.99
C THR A 10 -6.37 -19.12 -8.80
N HIS A 11 -5.54 -18.91 -7.78
CA HIS A 11 -5.58 -19.71 -6.55
C HIS A 11 -6.94 -19.64 -5.85
N PHE A 12 -7.54 -18.45 -5.76
CA PHE A 12 -8.86 -18.29 -5.15
C PHE A 12 -10.00 -18.72 -6.09
N GLU A 13 -9.84 -18.59 -7.40
CA GLU A 13 -10.80 -19.12 -8.39
C GLU A 13 -10.91 -20.64 -8.28
N ASN A 14 -9.78 -21.35 -8.17
CA ASN A 14 -9.74 -22.79 -7.94
C ASN A 14 -10.41 -23.23 -6.62
N LYS A 15 -10.60 -22.30 -5.68
CA LYS A 15 -11.34 -22.50 -4.43
C LYS A 15 -12.81 -22.08 -4.53
N GLY A 16 -13.30 -21.74 -5.72
CA GLY A 16 -14.69 -21.38 -5.99
C GLY A 16 -15.03 -19.91 -5.73
N HIS A 17 -14.04 -19.03 -5.56
CA HIS A 17 -14.29 -17.60 -5.39
C HIS A 17 -14.40 -16.89 -6.74
N LYS A 18 -15.28 -15.88 -6.82
CA LYS A 18 -15.30 -14.96 -7.96
C LYS A 18 -14.07 -14.06 -7.92
N VAL A 19 -13.33 -14.00 -9.03
CA VAL A 19 -12.09 -13.22 -9.12
C VAL A 19 -12.08 -12.26 -10.30
N HIS A 20 -11.20 -11.27 -10.23
CA HIS A 20 -10.81 -10.39 -11.34
C HIS A 20 -9.28 -10.32 -11.35
N PRO A 21 -8.60 -11.12 -12.20
CA PRO A 21 -7.15 -11.10 -12.27
C PRO A 21 -6.66 -9.79 -12.90
N MET A 22 -5.63 -9.20 -12.29
CA MET A 22 -4.89 -8.05 -12.79
C MET A 22 -3.39 -8.38 -12.79
N ASN A 23 -2.54 -7.43 -13.18
CA ASN A 23 -1.11 -7.47 -12.93
C ASN A 23 -0.53 -6.05 -12.96
N HIS A 24 0.75 -5.88 -12.62
CA HIS A 24 1.45 -4.59 -12.62
C HIS A 24 1.19 -3.76 -13.88
N GLY A 25 0.84 -2.48 -13.68
CA GLY A 25 0.51 -1.58 -14.77
C GLY A 25 -0.94 -1.68 -15.26
N GLY A 26 -1.67 -2.73 -14.88
CA GLY A 26 -3.09 -2.88 -15.16
C GLY A 26 -3.93 -1.80 -14.48
N ASN A 27 -4.90 -1.26 -15.21
CA ASN A 27 -5.90 -0.33 -14.70
C ASN A 27 -7.28 -0.82 -15.13
N TRP A 28 -8.24 -0.86 -14.20
CA TRP A 28 -9.59 -1.33 -14.49
C TRP A 28 -10.65 -0.44 -13.85
N LYS A 29 -11.75 -0.20 -14.58
CA LYS A 29 -12.93 0.51 -14.08
C LYS A 29 -13.95 -0.48 -13.54
N PHE A 30 -14.15 -0.45 -12.23
CA PHE A 30 -15.24 -1.11 -11.52
C PHE A 30 -16.40 -0.14 -11.31
N ASP A 31 -17.55 -0.66 -10.85
CA ASP A 31 -18.73 0.17 -10.54
C ASP A 31 -18.45 1.18 -9.40
N PHE A 32 -17.50 0.87 -8.51
CA PHE A 32 -17.12 1.74 -7.38
C PHE A 32 -15.99 2.74 -7.70
N GLY A 33 -15.36 2.65 -8.87
CA GLY A 33 -14.20 3.46 -9.22
C GLY A 33 -13.15 2.70 -10.02
N HIS A 34 -11.96 3.29 -10.14
CA HIS A 34 -10.82 2.67 -10.82
C HIS A 34 -9.85 2.04 -9.83
N LEU A 35 -9.26 0.92 -10.22
CA LEU A 35 -8.11 0.33 -9.54
C LEU A 35 -6.95 0.22 -10.51
N LYS A 36 -5.81 0.82 -10.12
CA LYS A 36 -4.51 0.66 -10.79
C LYS A 36 -3.62 -0.24 -9.94
N TYR A 37 -3.13 -1.33 -10.51
CA TYR A 37 -2.15 -2.19 -9.87
C TYR A 37 -0.74 -1.61 -10.07
N VAL A 38 -0.01 -1.34 -8.99
CA VAL A 38 1.32 -0.71 -9.02
C VAL A 38 2.39 -1.60 -8.39
N ASN A 39 3.65 -1.30 -8.68
CA ASN A 39 4.77 -2.11 -8.21
C ASN A 39 5.03 -1.96 -6.70
N ALA A 40 5.55 -3.04 -6.12
CA ALA A 40 6.06 -3.13 -4.76
C ALA A 40 7.31 -4.02 -4.77
N ILE A 41 8.24 -3.78 -3.85
CA ILE A 41 9.44 -4.59 -3.68
C ILE A 41 9.28 -5.43 -2.42
N HIS A 42 8.89 -6.68 -2.60
CA HIS A 42 8.66 -7.64 -1.53
C HIS A 42 8.64 -9.09 -2.06
N THR A 43 8.22 -10.03 -1.23
CA THR A 43 7.96 -11.42 -1.64
C THR A 43 6.47 -11.71 -1.73
N SER A 44 6.05 -12.64 -2.60
CA SER A 44 4.66 -13.08 -2.69
C SER A 44 4.57 -14.59 -2.92
N SER A 45 4.35 -15.33 -1.83
CA SER A 45 4.15 -16.78 -1.83
C SER A 45 3.06 -17.17 -0.85
N PHE A 46 2.44 -18.33 -1.10
CA PHE A 46 1.48 -18.91 -0.16
C PHE A 46 2.20 -19.62 1.00
N PRO A 47 1.50 -19.94 2.10
CA PRO A 47 2.09 -20.62 3.27
C PRO A 47 2.70 -21.99 2.96
N ASP A 48 2.26 -22.66 1.90
CA ASP A 48 2.82 -23.92 1.41
C ASP A 48 4.05 -23.73 0.51
N GLY A 49 4.50 -22.49 0.32
CA GLY A 49 5.62 -22.11 -0.54
C GLY A 49 5.27 -21.98 -2.02
N SER A 50 4.02 -22.22 -2.42
CA SER A 50 3.63 -22.05 -3.82
C SER A 50 3.68 -20.57 -4.25
N TYR A 51 3.99 -20.36 -5.54
CA TYR A 51 4.21 -19.04 -6.11
C TYR A 51 2.91 -18.21 -6.12
N GLY A 52 2.94 -17.02 -5.50
CA GLY A 52 1.82 -16.09 -5.41
C GLY A 52 1.97 -14.88 -6.33
N GLY A 53 2.69 -15.02 -7.44
CA GLY A 53 2.96 -13.89 -8.34
C GLY A 53 4.01 -12.93 -7.79
N GLN A 54 3.94 -11.68 -8.23
CA GLN A 54 4.77 -10.60 -7.72
C GLN A 54 3.94 -9.70 -6.78
N PRO A 55 4.52 -9.16 -5.70
CA PRO A 55 3.82 -8.27 -4.77
C PRO A 55 3.45 -6.95 -5.47
N GLY A 56 2.46 -6.25 -4.93
CA GLY A 56 2.10 -4.93 -5.44
C GLY A 56 1.22 -4.14 -4.51
N GLY A 57 1.05 -2.88 -4.88
CA GLY A 57 0.09 -1.98 -4.29
C GLY A 57 -1.06 -1.68 -5.25
N PHE A 58 -2.00 -0.87 -4.77
CA PHE A 58 -3.12 -0.38 -5.57
C PHE A 58 -3.26 1.13 -5.42
N ILE A 59 -3.65 1.79 -6.50
CA ILE A 59 -4.28 3.12 -6.42
C ILE A 59 -5.76 2.91 -6.65
N LEU A 60 -6.56 3.29 -5.66
CA LEU A 60 -8.02 3.34 -5.72
C LEU A 60 -8.44 4.77 -6.03
N SER A 61 -9.12 4.95 -7.16
CA SER A 61 -9.63 6.25 -7.60
C SER A 61 -11.15 6.24 -7.61
N SER A 62 -11.75 7.18 -6.89
CA SER A 62 -13.15 7.57 -7.09
C SER A 62 -13.22 8.72 -8.10
N GLU A 63 -14.41 9.32 -8.28
CA GLU A 63 -14.55 10.52 -9.12
C GLU A 63 -13.77 11.73 -8.56
N GLU A 64 -13.55 11.78 -7.25
CA GLU A 64 -12.99 12.95 -6.57
C GLU A 64 -11.67 12.68 -5.85
N LYS A 65 -11.39 11.42 -5.49
CA LYS A 65 -10.31 11.06 -4.55
C LYS A 65 -9.43 9.94 -5.09
N ASN A 66 -8.13 10.04 -4.83
CA ASN A 66 -7.16 8.97 -5.10
C ASN A 66 -6.48 8.53 -3.81
N VAL A 67 -6.56 7.25 -3.50
CA VAL A 67 -5.89 6.62 -2.35
C VAL A 67 -4.88 5.61 -2.86
N TYR A 68 -3.61 5.78 -2.49
CA TYR A 68 -2.57 4.80 -2.75
C TYR A 68 -2.42 3.87 -1.55
N ILE A 69 -2.43 2.57 -1.79
CA ILE A 69 -2.18 1.52 -0.80
C ILE A 69 -0.95 0.74 -1.26
N ALA A 70 0.15 0.87 -0.52
CA ALA A 70 1.45 0.41 -0.99
C ALA A 70 1.62 -1.12 -1.02
N GLY A 71 0.85 -1.85 -0.20
CA GLY A 71 1.21 -3.22 0.16
C GLY A 71 2.48 -3.25 1.03
N ASP A 72 2.93 -4.45 1.37
CA ASP A 72 4.24 -4.61 1.99
C ASP A 72 5.30 -4.35 0.92
N THR A 73 6.16 -3.37 1.17
CA THR A 73 7.19 -2.94 0.21
C THR A 73 8.34 -2.26 0.92
N ALA A 74 9.52 -2.32 0.30
CA ALA A 74 10.61 -1.38 0.55
C ALA A 74 10.37 -0.05 -0.19
N LEU A 75 11.16 0.99 0.14
CA LEU A 75 11.24 2.22 -0.63
C LEU A 75 11.73 1.89 -2.05
N THR A 76 11.02 2.37 -3.06
CA THR A 76 11.33 2.05 -4.46
C THR A 76 11.16 3.26 -5.37
N MET A 77 11.99 3.33 -6.41
CA MET A 77 11.94 4.41 -7.41
C MET A 77 10.63 4.40 -8.23
N ASP A 78 9.96 3.24 -8.33
CA ASP A 78 8.69 3.15 -9.05
C ASP A 78 7.57 3.97 -8.41
N MET A 79 7.68 4.29 -7.11
CA MET A 79 6.78 5.23 -6.44
C MET A 79 6.77 6.61 -7.12
N LYS A 80 7.88 7.03 -7.76
CA LYS A 80 7.96 8.29 -8.51
C LYS A 80 7.14 8.31 -9.79
N LEU A 81 6.67 7.16 -10.27
CA LEU A 81 5.77 7.09 -11.42
C LEU A 81 4.35 7.50 -11.05
N ILE A 82 3.96 7.36 -9.78
CA ILE A 82 2.61 7.65 -9.29
C ILE A 82 2.22 9.13 -9.51
N PRO A 83 3.00 10.13 -9.06
CA PRO A 83 2.62 11.53 -9.21
C PRO A 83 2.63 12.02 -10.67
N LEU A 84 3.17 11.24 -11.61
CA LEU A 84 3.09 11.57 -13.04
C LEU A 84 1.70 11.32 -13.64
N SER A 85 0.87 10.53 -12.97
CA SER A 85 -0.46 10.14 -13.45
C SER A 85 -1.59 10.37 -12.45
N PHE A 86 -1.27 10.55 -11.17
CA PHE A 86 -2.25 10.68 -10.11
C PHE A 86 -1.87 11.81 -9.14
N THR A 87 -2.87 12.52 -8.62
CA THR A 87 -2.72 13.38 -7.45
C THR A 87 -3.40 12.68 -6.28
N LEU A 88 -2.63 12.29 -5.27
CA LEU A 88 -3.10 11.48 -4.15
C LEU A 88 -3.64 12.33 -3.00
N ASP A 89 -4.78 11.92 -2.44
CA ASP A 89 -5.38 12.50 -1.23
C ASP A 89 -4.92 11.80 0.05
N LEU A 90 -4.50 10.54 -0.08
CA LEU A 90 -3.98 9.72 1.01
C LEU A 90 -3.01 8.67 0.46
N ALA A 91 -1.84 8.54 1.11
CA ALA A 91 -0.96 7.40 0.94
C ALA A 91 -1.01 6.48 2.17
N VAL A 92 -1.29 5.20 1.98
CA VAL A 92 -1.30 4.18 3.02
C VAL A 92 0.01 3.39 2.91
N LEU A 93 0.93 3.65 3.84
CA LEU A 93 2.33 3.21 3.76
C LEU A 93 2.71 2.34 4.98
N PRO A 94 3.44 1.24 4.78
CA PRO A 94 3.97 0.48 5.91
C PRO A 94 5.08 1.29 6.61
N ILE A 95 5.14 1.22 7.93
CA ILE A 95 6.13 1.96 8.75
C ILE A 95 6.82 1.10 9.81
N GLY A 96 6.58 -0.21 9.81
CA GLY A 96 7.05 -1.12 10.86
C GLY A 96 8.48 -1.60 10.72
N ASP A 97 9.22 -1.20 9.67
CA ASP A 97 10.60 -1.65 9.43
C ASP A 97 10.67 -3.19 9.23
N ASN A 98 11.85 -3.78 9.39
CA ASN A 98 12.27 -5.18 9.35
C ASN A 98 11.88 -6.01 8.10
N PHE A 99 10.60 -5.98 7.70
CA PHE A 99 10.06 -6.61 6.49
C PHE A 99 9.58 -5.61 5.44
N THR A 100 9.35 -4.36 5.86
CA THR A 100 8.79 -3.28 5.05
C THR A 100 9.56 -1.98 5.30
N MET A 101 9.13 -0.86 4.72
CA MET A 101 9.67 0.45 5.08
C MET A 101 9.56 0.74 6.59
N GLY A 102 10.61 1.33 7.15
CA GLY A 102 10.53 2.05 8.42
C GLY A 102 10.02 3.48 8.23
N VAL A 103 9.95 4.24 9.33
CA VAL A 103 9.46 5.63 9.35
C VAL A 103 10.22 6.54 8.36
N ASP A 104 11.55 6.47 8.32
CA ASP A 104 12.37 7.37 7.49
C ASP A 104 12.20 7.09 5.99
N ASP A 105 12.10 5.81 5.62
CA ASP A 105 11.79 5.39 4.26
C ASP A 105 10.35 5.76 3.86
N ALA A 106 9.39 5.62 4.77
CA ALA A 106 8.00 6.02 4.50
C ALA A 106 7.86 7.54 4.33
N ILE A 107 8.64 8.36 5.04
CA ILE A 107 8.74 9.80 4.79
C ILE A 107 9.25 10.02 3.36
N THR A 108 10.35 9.39 2.95
CA THR A 108 10.89 9.55 1.58
C THR A 108 9.89 9.05 0.51
N ALA A 109 9.22 7.93 0.77
CA ALA A 109 8.19 7.39 -0.10
C ALA A 109 7.04 8.38 -0.28
N SER A 110 6.64 9.09 0.78
CA SER A 110 5.62 10.12 0.71
C SER A 110 6.00 11.26 -0.25
N ASP A 111 7.28 11.63 -0.33
CA ASP A 111 7.76 12.60 -1.33
C ASP A 111 7.70 12.01 -2.74
N PHE A 112 8.10 10.74 -2.90
CA PHE A 112 8.13 10.07 -4.19
C PHE A 112 6.72 9.92 -4.77
N VAL A 113 5.73 9.62 -3.95
CA VAL A 113 4.33 9.51 -4.39
C VAL A 113 3.62 10.87 -4.45
N GLY A 114 4.27 11.95 -4.00
CA GLY A 114 3.71 13.30 -4.01
C GLY A 114 2.52 13.48 -3.06
N CYS A 115 2.54 12.83 -1.89
CA CYS A 115 1.46 12.91 -0.90
C CYS A 115 2.01 13.16 0.51
N SER A 116 1.62 14.28 1.12
CA SER A 116 2.03 14.64 2.48
C SER A 116 1.11 14.09 3.57
N ARG A 117 -0.02 13.49 3.22
CA ARG A 117 -0.97 12.88 4.15
C ARG A 117 -0.83 11.36 4.10
N VAL A 118 -0.31 10.79 5.19
CA VAL A 118 0.07 9.38 5.26
C VAL A 118 -0.71 8.67 6.36
N LEU A 119 -1.36 7.56 6.02
CA LEU A 119 -1.86 6.58 6.97
C LEU A 119 -0.79 5.50 7.16
N GLY A 120 -0.16 5.47 8.33
CA GLY A 120 0.80 4.42 8.67
C GLY A 120 0.10 3.10 8.97
N TYR A 121 0.65 1.98 8.49
CA TYR A 121 0.20 0.64 8.85
C TYR A 121 1.37 -0.35 8.94
N HIS A 122 1.07 -1.63 9.19
CA HIS A 122 2.05 -2.70 9.30
C HIS A 122 3.12 -2.45 10.38
N TYR A 123 2.69 -2.00 11.56
CA TYR A 123 3.49 -1.82 12.78
C TYR A 123 2.75 -2.41 13.99
N ASP A 124 3.46 -2.67 15.09
CA ASP A 124 2.94 -3.10 16.40
C ASP A 124 2.08 -4.38 16.43
N THR A 125 1.95 -5.11 15.33
CA THR A 125 1.17 -6.37 15.32
C THR A 125 1.98 -7.57 15.84
N PHE A 126 3.31 -7.46 15.88
CA PHE A 126 4.22 -8.45 16.48
C PHE A 126 5.60 -7.86 16.78
N GLY A 127 6.42 -8.59 17.53
CA GLY A 127 7.62 -8.04 18.19
C GLY A 127 8.74 -7.48 17.29
N PHE A 128 8.78 -7.82 15.99
CA PHE A 128 9.83 -7.34 15.08
C PHE A 128 9.51 -6.00 14.40
N ILE A 129 8.29 -5.48 14.60
CA ILE A 129 7.80 -4.28 13.91
C ILE A 129 7.21 -3.27 14.90
N VAL A 130 7.75 -3.25 16.11
CA VAL A 130 7.36 -2.28 17.15
C VAL A 130 7.98 -0.94 16.84
N ILE A 131 7.17 0.12 16.86
CA ILE A 131 7.64 1.49 16.60
C ILE A 131 7.46 2.40 17.82
N ASP A 132 8.24 3.48 17.88
CA ASP A 132 7.98 4.60 18.77
C ASP A 132 7.00 5.56 18.08
N HIS A 133 5.76 5.64 18.57
CA HIS A 133 4.69 6.41 17.95
C HIS A 133 4.95 7.92 18.03
N GLU A 134 5.47 8.39 19.16
CA GLU A 134 5.73 9.82 19.37
C GLU A 134 6.85 10.29 18.46
N GLU A 135 7.93 9.50 18.36
CA GLU A 135 9.04 9.81 17.47
C GLU A 135 8.64 9.70 15.99
N ALA A 136 7.81 8.71 15.61
CA ALA A 136 7.29 8.60 14.25
C ALA A 136 6.48 9.84 13.84
N ILE A 137 5.52 10.25 14.68
CA ILE A 137 4.69 11.44 14.43
C ILE A 137 5.56 12.70 14.36
N LYS A 138 6.54 12.82 15.27
CA LYS A 138 7.47 13.96 15.30
C LYS A 138 8.31 14.04 14.02
N LYS A 139 8.90 12.94 13.56
CA LYS A 139 9.70 12.91 12.32
C LYS A 139 8.87 13.30 11.09
N PHE A 140 7.65 12.78 10.97
CA PHE A 140 6.75 13.18 9.88
C PHE A 140 6.42 14.68 9.94
N LYS A 141 6.14 15.21 11.14
CA LYS A 141 5.87 16.64 11.34
C LYS A 141 7.07 17.51 10.98
N GLU A 142 8.28 17.12 11.37
CA GLU A 142 9.54 17.82 11.01
C GLU A 142 9.77 17.82 9.49
N ALA A 143 9.31 16.79 8.79
CA ALA A 143 9.30 16.70 7.33
C ALA A 143 8.09 17.40 6.66
N ASN A 144 7.30 18.19 7.38
CA ASN A 144 6.09 18.87 6.91
C ASN A 144 5.01 17.92 6.35
N LYS A 145 4.84 16.77 7.00
CA LYS A 145 3.87 15.72 6.62
C LYS A 145 2.95 15.38 7.79
N GLU A 146 1.74 14.94 7.46
CA GLU A 146 0.77 14.41 8.41
C GLU A 146 0.91 12.89 8.45
N LEU A 147 1.25 12.34 9.62
CA LEU A 147 1.13 10.91 9.91
C LEU A 147 -0.14 10.66 10.71
N ILE A 148 -0.98 9.77 10.19
CA ILE A 148 -2.18 9.28 10.85
C ILE A 148 -1.88 7.86 11.32
N LEU A 149 -1.99 7.62 12.62
CA LEU A 149 -1.93 6.30 13.25
C LEU A 149 -3.32 5.98 13.79
N LEU A 150 -3.99 4.99 13.19
CA LEU A 150 -5.31 4.54 13.64
C LEU A 150 -5.16 3.31 14.54
N GLU A 151 -5.87 3.29 15.66
CA GLU A 151 -6.08 2.06 16.42
C GLU A 151 -6.86 1.03 15.57
N ILE A 152 -6.65 -0.26 15.84
CA ILE A 152 -7.36 -1.35 15.16
C ILE A 152 -8.87 -1.18 15.33
N GLY A 153 -9.59 -1.16 14.21
CA GLY A 153 -11.05 -0.99 14.17
C GLY A 153 -11.53 0.46 14.08
N LYS A 154 -10.63 1.45 14.09
CA LYS A 154 -10.98 2.85 13.80
C LYS A 154 -11.00 3.11 12.29
N SER A 155 -11.56 4.25 11.91
CA SER A 155 -11.74 4.67 10.52
C SER A 155 -11.38 6.14 10.33
N LEU A 156 -11.01 6.48 9.10
CA LEU A 156 -10.75 7.84 8.62
C LEU A 156 -11.67 8.13 7.42
N THR A 157 -12.07 9.40 7.25
CA THR A 157 -12.70 9.90 6.03
C THR A 157 -11.65 10.64 5.19
N VAL A 158 -11.63 10.35 3.88
CA VAL A 158 -10.73 10.93 2.89
C VAL A 158 -11.48 11.89 2.00
#